data_AF-A0A537VZ44-F1
#
_entry.id   AF-A0A537VZ44-F1
#
_cell.length_a   1.000
_cell.length_b   1.000
_cell.length_c   1.000
_cell.angle_alpha   90.00
_cell.angle_beta   90.00
_cell.angle_gamma   90.00
#
_symmetry.space_group_name_H-M   'P 1'
#
loop_
_entity.id
_entity.type
_entity.pdbx_description
1 polymer ?
#
loop_
_entity_poly.entity_id
_entity_poly.type
_entity_poly.pdbx_seq_one_letter_code
_entity_poly.pdbx_strand_id
1 'polypeptide(L)'
;MPETVIATDLLTPLGAYLRLRPGARGAFLLESVERGRLGRYSFVGRGSRLVSFDEAESLGEPVVGYLGYDAVARFEPTVPLPGDGPDLPESQFLVPDVLIRFDHARGVAEVLIGDSSGLDGPQPEPPRGTGHSGPLERFPERDEHLRRVERAKEHIREGDVFQVVVAQRAVRPTSASP
;
A
#
# COMPACT_ATOMS: atom_id res chain seq x y z
N MET A 1 -25.95 5.47 6.73
CA MET A 1 -25.83 6.75 6.00
C MET A 1 -24.63 7.47 6.58
N PRO A 2 -23.74 8.10 5.78
CA PRO A 2 -22.63 8.86 6.35
C PRO A 2 -23.19 9.96 7.25
N GLU A 3 -22.67 10.06 8.47
CA GLU A 3 -23.15 11.05 9.44
C GLU A 3 -22.64 12.46 9.11
N THR A 4 -21.58 12.58 8.31
CA THR A 4 -20.97 13.87 7.97
C THR A 4 -20.53 13.92 6.50
N VAL A 5 -20.90 15.02 5.82
CA VAL A 5 -20.53 15.32 4.43
C VAL A 5 -19.85 16.70 4.40
N ILE A 6 -18.68 16.77 3.75
CA ILE A 6 -17.81 17.95 3.68
C ILE A 6 -17.66 18.36 2.21
N ALA A 7 -17.74 19.65 1.90
CA ALA A 7 -17.44 20.16 0.56
C ALA A 7 -15.94 20.09 0.27
N THR A 8 -15.53 19.62 -0.92
CA THR A 8 -14.10 19.40 -1.24
C THR A 8 -13.40 20.60 -1.86
N ASP A 9 -14.03 21.77 -1.89
CA ASP A 9 -13.45 22.99 -2.49
C ASP A 9 -12.12 23.38 -1.84
N LEU A 10 -11.97 23.12 -0.53
CA LEU A 10 -10.78 23.45 0.27
C LEU A 10 -10.09 22.23 0.89
N LEU A 11 -10.55 21.01 0.56
CA LEU A 11 -10.01 19.77 1.12
C LEU A 11 -9.79 18.76 -0.01
N THR A 12 -8.52 18.50 -0.31
CA THR A 12 -8.12 17.46 -1.25
C THR A 12 -7.83 16.14 -0.51
N PRO A 13 -7.89 14.98 -1.19
CA PRO A 13 -7.52 13.69 -0.57
C PRO A 13 -6.10 13.71 0.04
N LEU A 14 -5.14 14.28 -0.68
CA LEU A 14 -3.77 14.44 -0.18
C LEU A 14 -3.71 15.37 1.05
N GLY A 15 -4.44 16.49 1.02
CA GLY A 15 -4.53 17.41 2.15
C GLY A 15 -5.09 16.74 3.40
N ALA A 16 -6.16 15.94 3.25
CA ALA A 16 -6.74 15.16 4.34
C ALA A 16 -5.75 14.10 4.87
N TYR A 17 -5.07 13.37 3.98
CA TYR A 17 -4.05 12.39 4.38
C TYR A 17 -2.92 13.03 5.20
N LEU A 18 -2.39 14.16 4.73
CA LEU A 18 -1.31 14.89 5.42
C LEU A 18 -1.76 15.43 6.80
N ARG A 19 -3.04 15.77 6.97
CA ARG A 19 -3.60 16.18 8.27
C ARG A 19 -3.81 15.02 9.23
N LEU A 20 -4.20 13.85 8.72
CA LEU A 20 -4.53 12.68 9.53
C LEU A 20 -3.32 11.81 9.89
N ARG A 21 -2.22 11.90 9.12
CA ARG A 21 -1.00 11.12 9.34
C ARG A 21 -0.30 11.41 10.69
N PRO A 22 -0.15 12.67 11.16
CA PRO A 22 0.52 12.95 12.42
C PRO A 22 -0.19 12.30 13.63
N GLY A 23 0.58 11.60 14.47
CA GLY A 23 0.06 11.00 15.72
C GLY A 23 -0.72 9.69 15.54
N ALA A 24 -1.01 9.26 14.31
CA ALA A 24 -1.57 7.95 14.03
C ALA A 24 -0.49 6.85 14.06
N ARG A 25 -0.90 5.61 14.35
CA ARG A 25 -0.01 4.45 14.19
C ARG A 25 0.17 4.08 12.72
N GLY A 26 -0.85 4.32 11.91
CA GLY A 26 -0.79 4.24 10.45
C GLY A 26 -1.84 5.15 9.81
N ALA A 27 -1.56 5.58 8.59
CA ALA A 27 -2.49 6.32 7.75
C ALA A 27 -2.34 5.86 6.30
N PHE A 28 -3.39 6.01 5.51
CA PHE A 28 -3.39 5.62 4.10
C PHE A 28 -4.13 6.64 3.24
N LEU A 29 -3.72 6.68 1.98
CA LEU A 29 -4.40 7.34 0.87
C LEU A 29 -4.47 6.32 -0.26
N LEU A 30 -5.69 5.94 -0.67
CA LEU A 30 -5.94 5.05 -1.79
C LEU A 30 -6.62 5.83 -2.90
N GLU A 31 -5.97 5.91 -4.05
CA GLU A 31 -6.50 6.55 -5.25
C GLU A 31 -6.52 5.55 -6.39
N SER A 32 -7.54 5.63 -7.23
CA SER A 32 -7.64 4.83 -8.45
C SER A 32 -7.34 5.72 -9.65
N VAL A 33 -6.49 5.28 -10.57
CA VAL A 33 -6.24 6.00 -11.83
C VAL A 33 -6.46 5.03 -12.99
N GLU A 34 -7.39 5.36 -13.87
CA GLU A 34 -7.68 4.59 -15.07
C GLU A 34 -7.39 5.45 -16.32
N ARG A 35 -6.50 4.98 -17.20
CA ARG A 35 -6.10 5.68 -18.43
C ARG A 35 -5.70 7.15 -18.21
N GLY A 36 -5.01 7.43 -17.10
CA GLY A 36 -4.56 8.77 -16.73
C GLY A 36 -5.64 9.67 -16.13
N ARG A 37 -6.84 9.14 -15.85
CA ARG A 37 -7.92 9.86 -15.17
C ARG A 37 -8.09 9.32 -13.76
N LEU A 38 -8.21 10.22 -12.79
CA LEU A 38 -8.58 9.86 -11.43
C LEU A 38 -9.97 9.19 -11.47
N GLY A 39 -10.06 8.05 -10.80
CA GLY A 39 -11.31 7.34 -10.59
C GLY A 39 -12.27 8.18 -9.74
N ARG A 40 -13.52 7.72 -9.64
CA ARG A 40 -14.55 8.50 -8.94
C ARG A 40 -14.25 8.68 -7.45
N TYR A 41 -13.59 7.71 -6.83
CA TYR A 41 -13.36 7.70 -5.39
C TYR A 41 -11.87 7.71 -5.02
N SER A 42 -11.53 8.51 -4.02
CA SER A 42 -10.31 8.34 -3.21
C SER A 42 -10.71 8.01 -1.78
N PHE A 43 -9.94 7.15 -1.10
CA PHE A 43 -10.15 6.82 0.30
C PHE A 43 -8.98 7.30 1.14
N VAL A 44 -9.28 7.96 2.25
CA VAL A 44 -8.28 8.45 3.20
C VAL A 44 -8.65 7.92 4.57
N GLY A 45 -7.68 7.44 5.33
CA GLY A 45 -7.94 7.03 6.70
C GLY A 45 -6.70 7.04 7.57
N ARG A 46 -6.95 6.98 8.88
CA ARG A 46 -5.94 6.77 9.91
C ARG A 46 -6.43 5.72 10.90
N GLY A 47 -5.51 5.16 11.66
CA GLY A 47 -5.82 4.20 12.70
C GLY A 47 -4.69 4.10 13.73
N SER A 48 -5.05 3.58 14.89
CA SER A 48 -4.13 3.34 16.01
C SER A 48 -3.86 1.84 16.25
N ARG A 49 -4.65 0.96 15.62
CA ARG A 49 -4.58 -0.49 15.80
C ARG A 49 -4.08 -1.17 14.52
N LEU A 50 -2.99 -1.91 14.66
CA LEU A 50 -2.47 -2.82 13.63
C LEU A 50 -2.75 -4.25 14.07
N VAL A 51 -3.18 -5.08 13.12
CA VAL A 51 -3.55 -6.49 13.33
C VAL A 51 -2.91 -7.39 12.28
N SER A 52 -2.74 -8.66 12.60
CA SER A 52 -2.33 -9.71 11.65
C SER A 52 -3.46 -10.08 10.67
N PHE A 53 -3.14 -10.90 9.66
CA PHE A 53 -4.16 -11.47 8.76
C PHE A 53 -5.25 -12.26 9.50
N ASP A 54 -4.86 -13.15 10.43
CA ASP A 54 -5.80 -14.01 11.16
C ASP A 54 -6.73 -13.18 12.08
N GLU A 55 -6.17 -12.16 12.73
CA GLU A 55 -6.95 -11.21 13.52
C GLU A 55 -7.93 -10.43 12.64
N ALA A 56 -7.47 -9.90 11.50
CA ALA A 56 -8.29 -9.15 10.56
C ALA A 56 -9.48 -9.96 10.03
N GLU A 57 -9.27 -11.24 9.72
CA GLU A 57 -10.32 -12.14 9.23
C GLU A 57 -11.43 -12.35 10.28
N SER A 58 -11.05 -12.43 11.56
CA SER A 58 -11.99 -12.64 12.66
C SER A 58 -12.70 -11.37 13.16
N LEU A 59 -12.18 -10.18 12.82
CA LEU A 59 -12.54 -8.95 13.50
C LEU A 59 -13.93 -8.42 13.12
N GLY A 60 -14.34 -8.62 11.86
CA GLY A 60 -15.59 -8.07 11.32
C GLY A 60 -15.59 -6.54 11.13
N GLU A 61 -14.47 -5.88 11.38
CA GLU A 61 -14.27 -4.45 11.16
C GLU A 61 -13.59 -4.21 9.79
N PRO A 62 -13.77 -3.03 9.16
CA PRO A 62 -13.01 -2.65 7.99
C PRO A 62 -11.51 -2.63 8.30
N VAL A 63 -10.70 -3.13 7.37
CA VAL A 63 -9.25 -3.13 7.49
C VAL A 63 -8.58 -2.72 6.19
N VAL A 64 -7.41 -2.08 6.29
CA VAL A 64 -6.60 -1.68 5.13
C VAL A 64 -5.15 -2.03 5.40
N GLY A 65 -4.50 -2.75 4.49
CA GLY A 65 -3.12 -3.18 4.69
C GLY A 65 -2.63 -4.08 3.57
N TYR A 66 -1.70 -4.97 3.90
CA TYR A 66 -1.13 -5.90 2.93
C TYR A 66 -1.04 -7.33 3.48
N LEU A 67 -1.07 -8.26 2.53
CA LEU A 67 -0.66 -9.64 2.70
C LEU A 67 0.56 -9.87 1.80
N GLY A 68 1.68 -10.24 2.40
CA GLY A 68 2.93 -10.53 1.71
C GLY A 68 2.82 -11.79 0.85
N TYR A 69 3.63 -11.85 -0.20
CA TYR A 69 3.63 -12.99 -1.13
C TYR A 69 3.91 -14.33 -0.41
N ASP A 70 4.78 -14.31 0.59
CA ASP A 70 5.20 -15.50 1.34
C ASP A 70 4.07 -16.17 2.12
N ALA A 71 2.94 -15.47 2.34
CA ALA A 71 1.72 -16.07 2.89
C ALA A 71 1.18 -17.23 2.03
N VAL A 72 1.59 -17.34 0.77
CA VAL A 72 1.29 -18.49 -0.10
C VAL A 72 1.69 -19.82 0.54
N ALA A 73 2.77 -19.86 1.33
CA ALA A 73 3.24 -21.08 1.99
C ALA A 73 2.25 -21.61 3.05
N ARG A 74 1.32 -20.77 3.53
CA ARG A 74 0.21 -21.23 4.39
C ARG A 74 -0.79 -22.08 3.61
N PHE A 75 -1.00 -21.76 2.33
CA PHE A 75 -1.96 -22.45 1.45
C PHE A 75 -1.31 -23.60 0.66
N GLU A 76 -0.03 -23.46 0.32
CA GLU A 76 0.77 -24.44 -0.42
C GLU A 76 2.05 -24.75 0.37
N PRO A 77 1.98 -25.64 1.40
CA PRO A 77 3.11 -25.89 2.30
C PRO A 77 4.34 -26.51 1.65
N THR A 78 4.20 -27.00 0.42
CA THR A 78 5.29 -27.55 -0.40
C THR A 78 6.13 -26.46 -1.06
N VAL A 79 5.67 -25.21 -1.07
CA VAL A 79 6.40 -24.08 -1.65
C VAL A 79 7.51 -23.65 -0.68
N PRO A 80 8.80 -23.82 -1.04
CA PRO A 80 9.88 -23.38 -0.20
C PRO A 80 9.96 -21.84 -0.18
N LEU A 81 10.04 -21.26 1.01
CA LEU A 81 10.30 -19.83 1.17
C LEU A 81 11.80 -19.54 1.03
N PRO A 82 12.20 -18.42 0.41
CA PRO A 82 13.59 -17.99 0.40
C PRO A 82 14.07 -17.68 1.82
N GLY A 83 15.31 -18.07 2.14
CA GLY A 83 15.89 -17.82 3.47
C GLY A 83 16.28 -16.37 3.76
N ASP A 84 16.29 -15.52 2.72
CA ASP A 84 16.69 -14.10 2.80
C ASP A 84 15.55 -13.19 2.29
N GLY A 85 15.24 -12.13 3.04
CA GLY A 85 14.19 -11.18 2.72
C GLY A 85 14.29 -9.91 3.58
N PRO A 86 13.55 -8.84 3.24
CA PRO A 86 13.43 -7.71 4.16
C PRO A 86 12.74 -8.17 5.46
N ASP A 87 13.17 -7.62 6.60
CA ASP A 87 12.56 -7.87 7.91
C ASP A 87 11.22 -7.11 8.02
N LEU A 88 10.24 -7.60 7.28
CA LEU A 88 8.87 -7.10 7.27
C LEU A 88 7.93 -8.22 7.74
N PRO A 89 6.86 -7.88 8.47
CA PRO A 89 5.89 -8.89 8.83
C PRO A 89 5.21 -9.44 7.56
N GLU A 90 4.88 -10.72 7.58
CA GLU A 90 4.20 -11.39 6.44
C GLU A 90 2.86 -10.72 6.12
N SER A 91 2.16 -10.17 7.11
CA SER A 91 0.96 -9.36 6.93
C SER A 91 0.88 -8.24 7.95
N GLN A 92 0.21 -7.15 7.57
CA GLN A 92 -0.09 -6.07 8.49
C GLN A 92 -1.30 -5.28 7.98
N PHE A 93 -2.32 -5.16 8.84
CA PHE A 93 -3.56 -4.46 8.52
C PHE A 93 -3.86 -3.39 9.57
N LEU A 94 -4.27 -2.21 9.11
CA LEU A 94 -4.74 -1.10 9.93
C LEU A 94 -6.26 -1.19 10.07
N VAL A 95 -6.73 -1.13 11.32
CA VAL A 95 -8.14 -0.90 11.62
C VAL A 95 -8.34 0.61 11.71
N PRO A 96 -9.05 1.24 10.76
CA PRO A 96 -9.21 2.69 10.73
C PRO A 96 -10.18 3.15 11.82
N ASP A 97 -9.75 4.13 12.62
CA ASP A 97 -10.64 4.87 13.51
C ASP A 97 -11.26 6.10 12.80
N VAL A 98 -10.66 6.53 11.68
CA VAL A 98 -11.23 7.50 10.74
C VAL A 98 -11.11 6.95 9.32
N LEU A 99 -12.22 6.94 8.58
CA LEU A 99 -12.28 6.56 7.16
C LEU A 99 -13.15 7.56 6.39
N ILE A 100 -12.59 8.15 5.34
CA ILE A 100 -13.23 9.19 4.53
C ILE A 100 -13.21 8.76 3.07
N ARG A 101 -14.35 8.90 2.40
CA ARG A 101 -14.48 8.73 0.95
C ARG A 101 -14.64 10.08 0.27
N PHE A 102 -13.74 10.42 -0.64
CA PHE A 102 -13.90 11.55 -1.55
C PHE A 102 -14.66 11.07 -2.79
N ASP A 103 -15.81 11.66 -3.10
CA ASP A 103 -16.56 11.46 -4.36
C ASP A 103 -16.29 12.63 -5.30
N HIS A 104 -15.32 12.44 -6.21
CA HIS A 104 -14.87 13.46 -7.16
C HIS A 104 -15.95 13.88 -8.15
N ALA A 105 -16.95 13.02 -8.41
CA ALA A 105 -18.06 13.36 -9.28
C ALA A 105 -19.07 14.29 -8.61
N ARG A 106 -19.15 14.25 -7.28
CA ARG A 106 -20.06 15.08 -6.47
C ARG A 106 -19.37 16.27 -5.81
N GLY A 107 -18.03 16.30 -5.77
CA GLY A 107 -17.28 17.34 -5.08
C GLY A 107 -17.47 17.31 -3.55
N VAL A 108 -17.64 16.10 -2.99
CA VAL A 108 -17.88 15.92 -1.55
C VAL A 108 -16.96 14.86 -0.95
N ALA A 109 -16.63 15.02 0.33
CA ALA A 109 -16.00 14.02 1.16
C ALA A 109 -16.99 13.54 2.23
N GLU A 110 -17.14 12.23 2.36
CA GLU A 110 -18.07 11.58 3.27
C GLU A 110 -17.29 10.84 4.34
N VAL A 111 -17.54 11.17 5.61
CA VAL A 111 -16.97 10.43 6.75
C VAL A 111 -17.76 9.13 6.91
N LEU A 112 -17.08 8.00 6.69
CA LEU A 112 -17.65 6.66 6.79
C LEU A 112 -17.45 6.06 8.18
N ILE A 113 -16.32 6.35 8.82
CA ILE A 113 -15.96 5.91 10.18
C ILE A 113 -15.31 7.10 10.89
N GLY A 114 -15.63 7.28 12.18
CA GLY A 114 -15.07 8.33 13.02
C GLY A 114 -15.76 9.68 12.80
N ASP A 115 -15.00 10.75 12.94
CA ASP A 115 -15.47 12.13 12.80
C ASP A 115 -14.53 12.95 11.89
N SER A 116 -14.88 14.22 11.66
CA SER A 116 -14.11 15.14 10.82
C SER A 116 -13.03 15.93 11.57
N SER A 117 -12.72 15.58 12.83
CA SER A 117 -11.77 16.33 13.64
C SER A 117 -10.38 16.34 13.02
N GLY A 118 -9.76 17.52 12.98
CA GLY A 118 -8.45 17.70 12.37
C GLY A 118 -8.46 17.80 10.85
N LEU A 119 -9.63 17.77 10.20
CA LEU A 119 -9.77 18.00 8.75
C LEU A 119 -9.98 19.47 8.38
N ASP A 120 -9.98 20.39 9.33
CA ASP A 120 -10.11 21.83 9.08
C ASP A 120 -8.75 22.54 8.99
N GLY A 121 -8.76 23.78 8.47
CA GLY A 121 -7.58 24.66 8.44
C GLY A 121 -6.95 24.83 7.05
N PRO A 122 -5.75 25.44 6.96
CA PRO A 122 -5.05 25.68 5.70
C PRO A 122 -4.47 24.38 5.13
N GLN A 123 -4.47 24.24 3.80
CA GLN A 123 -3.96 23.03 3.15
C GLN A 123 -2.48 22.81 3.53
N PRO A 124 -2.12 21.64 4.09
CA PRO A 124 -0.73 21.38 4.47
C PRO A 124 0.17 21.41 3.23
N GLU A 125 1.34 22.00 3.37
CA GLU A 125 2.35 21.93 2.31
C GLU A 125 2.85 20.48 2.20
N PRO A 126 2.83 19.88 1.00
CA PRO A 126 3.42 18.57 0.81
C PRO A 126 4.93 18.64 1.12
N PRO A 127 5.49 17.61 1.77
CA PRO A 127 6.92 17.60 2.10
C PRO A 127 7.74 17.73 0.82
N ARG A 128 8.44 18.86 0.67
CA ARG A 128 9.37 19.07 -0.45
C ARG A 128 10.68 18.38 -0.12
N GLY A 129 11.05 17.38 -0.91
CA GLY A 129 12.36 16.73 -0.82
C GLY A 129 13.13 16.83 -2.13
N THR A 130 14.24 17.57 -2.15
CA THR A 130 15.36 17.26 -3.05
C THR A 130 16.06 16.02 -2.48
N GLY A 131 15.39 14.88 -2.59
CA GLY A 131 15.90 13.62 -2.05
C GLY A 131 17.28 13.34 -2.66
N HIS A 132 18.30 13.23 -1.81
CA HIS A 132 19.57 12.69 -2.25
C HIS A 132 19.36 11.19 -2.37
N SER A 133 19.41 10.71 -3.60
CA SER A 133 19.20 9.31 -3.90
C SER A 133 20.55 8.63 -4.09
N GLY A 134 20.83 7.58 -3.32
CA GLY A 134 22.04 6.77 -3.48
C GLY A 134 22.10 6.04 -4.83
N PRO A 135 23.14 5.22 -5.07
CA PRO A 135 23.17 4.33 -6.22
C PRO A 135 21.96 3.36 -6.17
N LEU A 136 21.50 2.97 -7.36
CA LEU A 136 20.47 1.94 -7.51
C LEU A 136 21.16 0.57 -7.50
N GLU A 137 20.82 -0.27 -6.54
CA GLU A 137 21.32 -1.64 -6.43
C GLU A 137 20.24 -2.63 -6.85
N ARG A 138 20.63 -3.77 -7.45
CA ARG A 138 19.72 -4.81 -7.94
C ARG A 138 20.11 -6.16 -7.36
N PHE A 139 19.14 -6.88 -6.83
CA PHE A 139 19.32 -8.18 -6.21
C PHE A 139 18.35 -9.21 -6.80
N PRO A 140 18.83 -10.38 -7.29
CA PRO A 140 20.24 -10.70 -7.49
C PRO A 140 20.88 -9.87 -8.62
N GLU A 141 22.21 -9.94 -8.72
CA GLU A 141 22.98 -9.34 -9.82
C GLU A 141 22.52 -9.87 -11.19
N ARG A 142 22.81 -9.10 -12.24
CA ARG A 142 22.31 -9.37 -13.60
C ARG A 142 22.60 -10.80 -14.08
N ASP A 143 23.83 -11.27 -13.92
CA ASP A 143 24.24 -12.59 -14.42
C ASP A 143 23.53 -13.73 -13.69
N GLU A 144 23.30 -13.56 -12.39
CA GLU A 144 22.52 -14.52 -11.59
C GLU A 144 21.03 -14.49 -11.97
N HIS A 145 20.46 -13.31 -12.22
CA HIS A 145 19.10 -13.22 -12.73
C HIS A 145 18.95 -13.91 -14.09
N LEU A 146 19.91 -13.75 -15.01
CA LEU A 146 19.91 -14.43 -16.30
C LEU A 146 20.02 -15.96 -16.16
N ARG A 147 20.84 -16.45 -15.23
CA ARG A 147 20.88 -17.89 -14.91
C ARG A 147 19.53 -18.42 -14.44
N ARG A 148 18.81 -17.68 -13.58
CA ARG A 148 17.45 -18.05 -13.14
C ARG A 148 16.45 -18.06 -14.29
N VAL A 149 16.57 -17.12 -15.24
CA VAL A 149 15.73 -17.10 -16.45
C VAL A 149 16.01 -18.31 -17.34
N GLU A 150 17.27 -18.69 -17.57
CA GLU A 150 17.59 -19.89 -18.35
C GLU A 150 17.07 -21.17 -17.70
N ARG A 151 17.24 -21.30 -16.37
CA ARG A 151 16.66 -22.42 -15.62
C ARG A 151 15.12 -22.48 -15.74
N ALA A 152 14.45 -21.33 -15.69
CA ALA A 152 13.00 -21.29 -15.91
C ALA A 152 12.61 -21.77 -17.32
N LYS A 153 13.39 -21.42 -18.35
CA LYS A 153 13.16 -21.90 -19.72
C LYS A 153 13.41 -23.40 -19.86
N GLU A 154 14.36 -23.97 -19.12
CA GLU A 154 14.59 -25.42 -19.08
C GLU A 154 13.34 -26.15 -18.57
N HIS A 155 12.83 -25.75 -17.40
CA HIS A 155 11.57 -26.29 -16.85
C HIS A 155 10.38 -26.16 -17.82
N ILE A 156 10.30 -25.06 -18.58
CA ILE A 156 9.26 -24.89 -19.61
C ILE A 156 9.42 -25.91 -20.74
N ARG A 157 10.66 -26.17 -21.20
CA ARG A 157 10.92 -27.13 -22.29
C ARG A 157 10.70 -28.59 -21.86
N GLU A 158 10.98 -28.90 -20.60
CA GLU A 158 10.76 -30.22 -20.00
C GLU A 158 9.27 -30.50 -19.74
N GLY A 159 8.43 -29.46 -19.77
CA GLY A 159 6.98 -29.57 -19.62
C GLY A 159 6.50 -29.44 -18.17
N ASP A 160 7.35 -28.99 -17.24
CA ASP A 160 6.97 -28.79 -15.83
C ASP A 160 5.95 -27.66 -15.66
N VAL A 161 6.10 -26.59 -16.44
CA VAL A 161 5.30 -25.37 -16.35
C VAL A 161 5.17 -24.70 -17.72
N PHE A 162 4.07 -23.98 -17.94
CA PHE A 162 3.90 -23.20 -19.19
C PHE A 162 4.58 -21.82 -19.14
N GLN A 163 4.63 -21.21 -17.96
CA GLN A 163 5.18 -19.88 -17.75
C GLN A 163 5.65 -19.71 -16.30
N VAL A 164 6.75 -18.97 -16.11
CA VAL A 164 7.27 -18.56 -14.80
C VAL A 164 7.62 -17.08 -14.84
N VAL A 165 7.27 -16.33 -13.78
CA VAL A 165 7.63 -14.92 -13.64
C VAL A 165 8.86 -14.82 -12.74
N VAL A 166 10.02 -14.58 -13.33
CA VAL A 166 11.27 -14.36 -12.58
C VAL A 166 11.45 -12.88 -12.28
N ALA A 167 11.51 -12.51 -11.00
CA ALA A 167 11.63 -11.13 -10.54
C ALA A 167 13.05 -10.79 -10.03
N GLN A 168 13.31 -9.49 -9.88
CA GLN A 168 14.51 -8.92 -9.26
C GLN A 168 14.09 -7.74 -8.38
N ARG A 169 14.78 -7.53 -7.26
CA ARG A 169 14.55 -6.41 -6.35
C ARG A 169 15.50 -5.27 -6.67
N ALA A 170 14.98 -4.05 -6.79
CA ALA A 170 15.78 -2.83 -6.90
C ALA A 170 15.71 -2.05 -5.59
N VAL A 171 16.84 -1.59 -5.07
CA VAL A 171 16.93 -0.85 -3.81
C VAL A 171 17.67 0.46 -4.06
N ARG A 172 17.15 1.54 -3.51
CA ARG A 172 17.78 2.86 -3.56
C ARG A 172 17.56 3.60 -2.23
N PRO A 173 18.63 3.91 -1.48
CA PRO A 173 18.51 4.76 -0.30
C PRO A 173 17.98 6.15 -0.68
N THR A 174 17.02 6.66 0.09
CA THR A 174 16.42 7.98 -0.12
C THR A 174 16.07 8.63 1.21
N SER A 175 16.20 9.96 1.27
CA SER A 175 15.73 10.80 2.38
C SER A 175 14.37 11.43 2.12
N ALA A 176 13.74 11.15 0.96
CA ALA A 176 12.43 11.68 0.63
C ALA A 176 11.36 11.14 1.60
N SER A 177 10.42 12.00 2.01
CA SER A 177 9.22 11.52 2.72
C SER A 177 8.38 10.67 1.76
N PRO A 178 7.91 9.51 2.21
CA PRO A 178 6.76 8.84 1.62
C PRO A 178 5.49 9.71 1.73
#